data_AF-A0A959EDQ7-F1
#
_entry.id   AF-A0A959EDQ7-F1
#
_cell.length_a   1.000
_cell.length_b   1.000
_cell.length_c   1.000
_cell.angle_alpha   90.00
_cell.angle_beta   90.00
_cell.angle_gamma   90.00
#
_symmetry.space_group_name_H-M   'P 1'
#
loop_
_entity.id
_entity.type
_entity.pdbx_description
1 polymer ?
#
loop_
_entity_poly.entity_id
_entity_poly.type
_entity_poly.pdbx_seq_one_letter_code
_entity_poly.pdbx_strand_id
1 'polypeptide(L)'
;ISFSTYLIVRVLGFRTKDFVDHARERRVRRYIAVFIILTIIPSIYTAYNVVRQSIFERNAQQFVNKEMRFDNCQVISKNFVNEKGERRIEVTLFGEPLDNERLEELEKRLPNYNLPDARLLVRQGYNGEDTLDMAAIEKMNLQMRSGIIEDLYKKNEEIMRGKDDQIRLLEEEILRMRAREVPIADFAEEVKVINDNIQELSVSPAVLSQVDSARFDTLHLAFAHFKRRPRKAEIKQLTDWLKVRIKTDKLRLVVN
;
A
#
# COMPACT_ATOMS: atom_id res chain seq x y z
N ILE A 1 27.50 10.85 12.53
CA ILE A 1 28.10 12.06 11.92
C ILE A 1 29.64 12.01 12.01
N SER A 2 30.24 11.74 13.17
CA SER A 2 31.71 11.74 13.35
C SER A 2 32.50 10.69 12.52
N PHE A 3 31.93 9.52 12.27
CA PHE A 3 32.58 8.47 11.45
C PHE A 3 32.67 8.87 9.97
N SER A 4 31.60 9.46 9.43
CA SER A 4 31.56 9.95 8.05
C SER A 4 32.57 11.09 7.83
N THR A 5 32.75 11.98 8.82
CA THR A 5 33.74 13.05 8.75
C THR A 5 35.18 12.52 8.75
N TYR A 6 35.49 11.50 9.57
CA TYR A 6 36.81 10.85 9.57
C TYR A 6 37.13 10.22 8.21
N LEU A 7 36.15 9.56 7.60
CA LEU A 7 36.30 8.88 6.31
C LEU A 7 36.58 9.88 5.18
N ILE A 8 35.90 11.03 5.19
CA ILE A 8 36.13 12.14 4.24
C ILE A 8 37.53 12.74 4.38
N VAL A 9 37.99 12.99 5.60
CA VAL A 9 39.34 13.54 5.85
C VAL A 9 40.44 12.57 5.42
N ARG A 10 40.21 11.26 5.59
CA ARG A 10 41.15 10.20 5.17
C ARG A 10 41.25 10.09 3.63
N VAL A 11 40.13 10.24 2.91
CA VAL A 11 40.07 10.19 1.44
C VAL A 11 40.68 11.45 0.81
N LEU A 12 40.56 12.61 1.45
CA LEU A 12 41.12 13.89 0.99
C LEU A 12 42.65 14.01 1.12
N GLY A 13 43.34 13.00 1.64
CA GLY A 13 44.81 12.97 1.64
C GLY A 13 45.47 14.09 2.46
N PHE A 14 44.78 14.64 3.46
CA PHE A 14 45.38 15.62 4.36
C PHE A 14 46.59 15.01 5.08
N ARG A 15 47.77 15.63 4.89
CA ARG A 15 49.01 15.22 5.56
C ARG A 15 48.77 15.19 7.07
N THR A 16 48.94 14.00 7.64
CA THR A 16 48.95 13.81 9.09
C THR A 16 50.02 14.72 9.68
N LYS A 17 49.66 15.52 10.69
CA LYS A 17 50.62 16.32 11.45
C LYS A 17 51.73 15.37 11.92
N ASP A 18 52.94 15.54 11.40
CA ASP A 18 54.10 14.74 11.79
C ASP A 18 54.35 14.97 13.27
N PHE A 19 53.91 14.02 14.09
CA PHE A 19 54.33 13.97 15.48
C PHE A 19 55.80 13.60 15.44
N VAL A 20 56.65 14.52 15.91
CA VAL A 20 58.12 14.39 16.06
C VAL A 20 58.53 13.16 16.89
N ASP A 21 57.58 12.38 17.42
CA ASP A 21 57.81 11.20 18.25
C ASP A 21 56.89 10.02 17.87
N HIS A 22 57.40 9.12 17.02
CA HIS A 22 56.74 7.87 16.60
C HIS A 22 56.36 6.96 17.78
N ALA A 23 57.03 7.06 18.93
CA ALA A 23 56.70 6.27 20.10
C ALA A 23 55.37 6.72 20.74
N ARG A 24 55.14 8.04 20.76
CA ARG A 24 53.89 8.63 21.29
C ARG A 24 52.71 8.35 20.37
N GLU A 25 52.92 8.41 19.06
CA GLU A 25 51.89 8.08 18.05
C GLU A 25 51.41 6.62 18.19
N ARG A 26 52.34 5.67 18.36
CA ARG A 26 51.99 4.25 18.58
C ARG A 26 51.19 4.04 19.87
N ARG A 27 51.50 4.76 20.96
CA ARG A 27 50.72 4.68 22.21
C ARG A 27 49.31 5.20 22.02
N VAL A 28 49.15 6.38 21.41
CA VAL A 28 47.83 6.98 21.15
C VAL A 28 47.00 6.07 20.24
N ARG A 29 47.58 5.54 19.16
CA ARG A 29 46.91 4.59 18.26
C ARG A 29 46.48 3.30 18.98
N ARG A 30 47.29 2.80 19.92
CA ARG A 30 46.96 1.64 20.76
C ARG A 30 45.79 1.94 21.71
N TYR A 31 45.78 3.11 22.37
CA TYR A 31 44.65 3.50 23.21
C TYR A 31 43.35 3.63 22.41
N ILE A 32 43.39 4.30 21.24
CA ILE A 32 42.23 4.42 20.35
C ILE A 32 41.72 3.02 19.94
N ALA A 33 42.62 2.09 19.58
CA ALA A 33 42.24 0.72 19.23
C ALA A 33 41.56 -0.03 20.39
N VAL A 34 42.08 0.12 21.63
CA VAL A 34 41.48 -0.48 22.83
C VAL A 34 40.08 0.09 23.09
N PHE A 35 39.90 1.41 23.00
CA PHE A 35 38.59 2.04 23.16
C PHE A 35 37.59 1.57 22.09
N ILE A 36 38.03 1.46 20.84
CA ILE A 36 37.18 0.94 19.75
C ILE A 36 36.73 -0.49 20.08
N ILE A 37 37.64 -1.38 20.44
CA ILE A 37 37.29 -2.77 20.79
C ILE A 37 36.32 -2.81 21.98
N LEU A 38 36.58 -2.03 23.02
CA LEU A 38 35.74 -1.95 24.22
C LEU A 38 34.30 -1.52 23.88
N THR A 39 34.12 -0.63 22.89
CA THR A 39 32.79 -0.18 22.45
C THR A 39 32.12 -1.14 21.46
N ILE A 40 32.87 -1.84 20.62
CA ILE A 40 32.33 -2.77 19.62
C ILE A 40 31.76 -4.05 20.27
N ILE A 41 32.45 -4.59 21.28
CA ILE A 41 32.02 -5.83 21.96
C ILE A 41 30.57 -5.76 22.48
N PRO A 42 30.17 -4.76 23.29
CA PRO A 42 28.79 -4.66 23.75
C PRO A 42 27.80 -4.40 22.61
N SER A 43 28.21 -3.65 21.57
CA SER A 43 27.35 -3.43 20.40
C SER A 43 27.04 -4.71 19.62
N ILE A 44 28.04 -5.58 19.42
CA ILE A 44 27.83 -6.88 18.77
C ILE A 44 26.90 -7.76 19.60
N TYR A 45 27.10 -7.78 20.92
CA TYR A 45 26.24 -8.53 21.84
C TYR A 45 24.78 -8.05 21.79
N THR A 46 24.54 -6.74 21.83
CA THR A 46 23.19 -6.17 21.71
C THR A 46 22.57 -6.49 20.36
N ALA A 47 23.32 -6.34 19.27
CA ALA A 47 22.84 -6.65 17.92
C ALA A 47 22.43 -8.13 17.80
N TYR A 48 23.23 -9.03 18.36
CA TYR A 48 22.92 -10.46 18.39
C TYR A 48 21.60 -10.75 19.13
N ASN A 49 21.39 -10.12 20.29
CA ASN A 49 20.15 -10.28 21.06
C ASN A 49 18.93 -9.74 20.30
N VAL A 50 19.04 -8.58 19.66
CA VAL A 50 17.96 -8.00 18.84
C VAL A 50 17.60 -8.92 17.67
N VAL A 51 18.61 -9.49 16.98
CA VAL A 51 18.35 -10.43 15.88
C VAL A 51 17.65 -11.69 16.38
N ARG A 52 18.10 -12.27 17.51
CA ARG A 52 17.42 -13.42 18.12
C ARG A 52 15.97 -13.10 18.50
N GLN A 53 15.75 -11.95 19.12
CA GLN A 53 14.41 -11.46 19.48
C GLN A 53 13.52 -11.32 18.26
N SER A 54 14.01 -10.67 17.20
CA SER A 54 13.24 -10.45 15.98
C SER A 54 12.88 -11.75 15.26
N ILE A 55 13.79 -12.73 15.23
CA ILE A 55 13.49 -14.06 14.67
C ILE A 55 12.42 -14.76 15.49
N PHE A 56 12.51 -14.72 16.82
CA PHE A 56 11.50 -15.31 17.71
C PHE A 56 10.13 -14.66 17.51
N GLU A 57 10.05 -13.34 17.56
CA GLU A 57 8.81 -12.58 17.35
C GLU A 57 8.18 -12.87 15.99
N ARG A 58 8.99 -12.89 14.92
CA ARG A 58 8.50 -13.19 13.58
C ARG A 58 7.92 -14.60 13.49
N ASN A 59 8.59 -15.58 14.06
CA ASN A 59 8.13 -16.97 14.05
C ASN A 59 6.86 -17.15 14.89
N ALA A 60 6.82 -16.56 16.09
CA ALA A 60 5.65 -16.58 16.95
C ALA A 60 4.45 -15.88 16.29
N GLN A 61 4.71 -14.76 15.60
CA GLN A 61 3.70 -14.06 14.82
C GLN A 61 3.14 -14.93 13.70
N GLN A 62 3.99 -15.69 13.02
CA GLN A 62 3.57 -16.60 11.96
C GLN A 62 2.71 -17.75 12.50
N PHE A 63 3.10 -18.33 13.65
CA PHE A 63 2.33 -19.36 14.34
C PHE A 63 0.92 -18.86 14.69
N VAL A 64 0.81 -17.73 15.39
CA VAL A 64 -0.49 -17.15 15.78
C VAL A 64 -1.36 -16.86 14.54
N ASN A 65 -0.78 -16.30 13.49
CA ASN A 65 -1.54 -15.96 12.28
C ASN A 65 -2.05 -17.16 11.49
N LYS A 66 -1.41 -18.33 11.60
CA LYS A 66 -1.77 -19.53 10.85
C LYS A 66 -2.60 -20.51 11.66
N GLU A 67 -2.18 -20.82 12.88
CA GLU A 67 -2.78 -21.86 13.71
C GLU A 67 -3.94 -21.31 14.56
N MET A 68 -3.91 -20.03 14.95
CA MET A 68 -4.92 -19.43 15.83
C MET A 68 -6.00 -18.67 15.05
N ARG A 69 -6.51 -19.32 14.00
CA ARG A 69 -7.70 -18.88 13.27
C ARG A 69 -8.84 -19.81 13.62
N PHE A 70 -9.82 -19.30 14.35
CA PHE A 70 -10.98 -20.07 14.78
C PHE A 70 -12.25 -19.41 14.24
N ASP A 71 -13.28 -20.21 14.00
CA ASP A 71 -14.57 -19.69 13.51
C ASP A 71 -15.32 -18.91 14.59
N ASN A 72 -15.24 -19.37 15.86
CA ASN A 72 -15.99 -18.82 16.99
C ASN A 72 -15.13 -18.05 18.01
N CYS A 73 -13.82 -17.87 17.73
CA CYS A 73 -12.89 -17.18 18.63
C CYS A 73 -11.97 -16.26 17.84
N GLN A 74 -11.70 -15.08 18.38
CA GLN A 74 -10.79 -14.12 17.76
C GLN A 74 -9.62 -13.79 18.69
N VAL A 75 -8.42 -13.74 18.11
CA VAL A 75 -7.23 -13.21 18.77
C VAL A 75 -7.37 -11.69 18.90
N ILE A 76 -7.45 -11.18 20.13
CA ILE A 76 -7.50 -9.75 20.41
C ILE A 76 -6.10 -9.18 20.61
N SER A 77 -5.25 -9.92 21.33
CA SER A 77 -3.89 -9.45 21.66
C SER A 77 -2.89 -10.58 21.56
N LYS A 78 -1.65 -10.20 21.23
CA LYS A 78 -0.50 -11.08 21.13
C LYS A 78 0.70 -10.35 21.72
N ASN A 79 1.39 -11.01 22.63
CA ASN A 79 2.61 -10.52 23.24
C ASN A 79 3.66 -11.63 23.19
N PHE A 80 4.88 -11.28 22.78
CA PHE A 80 5.96 -12.22 22.57
C PHE A 80 7.12 -11.86 23.48
N VAL A 81 7.32 -12.65 24.53
CA VAL A 81 8.36 -12.41 25.54
C VAL A 81 9.53 -13.34 25.27
N ASN A 82 10.72 -12.80 25.15
CA ASN A 82 11.96 -13.58 25.06
C ASN A 82 13.04 -12.87 25.88
N GLU A 83 12.91 -12.98 27.20
CA GLU A 83 13.79 -12.37 28.19
C GLU A 83 14.42 -13.44 29.10
N LYS A 84 15.69 -13.26 29.46
CA LYS A 84 16.40 -14.07 30.48
C LYS A 84 16.30 -15.61 30.30
N GLY A 85 16.12 -16.07 29.06
CA GLY A 85 16.00 -17.50 28.74
C GLY A 85 14.58 -18.05 28.78
N GLU A 86 13.58 -17.22 29.12
CA GLU A 86 12.16 -17.59 29.02
C GLU A 86 11.57 -17.09 27.71
N ARG A 87 11.09 -18.02 26.88
CA ARG A 87 10.32 -17.71 25.66
C ARG A 87 8.85 -17.99 25.90
N ARG A 88 8.01 -16.96 25.82
CA ARG A 88 6.57 -17.06 26.04
C ARG A 88 5.81 -16.38 24.91
N ILE A 89 4.75 -17.05 24.46
CA ILE A 89 3.80 -16.56 23.46
C ILE A 89 2.49 -16.38 24.21
N GLU A 90 2.19 -15.13 24.53
CA GLU A 90 0.98 -14.77 25.26
C GLU A 90 -0.07 -14.32 24.25
N VAL A 91 -1.21 -15.01 24.23
CA VAL A 91 -2.30 -14.72 23.30
C VAL A 91 -3.58 -14.54 24.08
N THR A 92 -4.27 -13.42 23.86
CA THR A 92 -5.58 -13.17 24.45
C THR A 92 -6.67 -13.44 23.42
N LEU A 93 -7.55 -14.38 23.74
CA LEU A 93 -8.68 -14.77 22.90
C LEU A 93 -10.01 -14.24 23.47
N PHE A 94 -10.95 -13.99 22.58
CA PHE A 94 -12.34 -13.64 22.91
C PHE A 94 -13.29 -14.45 22.05
N GLY A 95 -14.34 -14.98 22.68
CA GLY A 95 -15.27 -15.92 22.08
C GLY A 95 -15.45 -17.15 22.98
N GLU A 96 -15.77 -18.28 22.37
CA GLU A 96 -15.93 -19.56 23.08
C GLU A 96 -14.60 -20.01 23.70
N PRO A 97 -14.62 -20.69 24.86
CA PRO A 97 -13.39 -21.18 25.45
C PRO A 97 -12.81 -22.32 24.62
N LEU A 98 -11.48 -22.33 24.46
CA LEU A 98 -10.79 -23.47 23.83
C LEU A 98 -10.58 -24.58 24.86
N ASP A 99 -10.92 -25.81 24.48
CA ASP A 99 -10.64 -27.00 25.27
C ASP A 99 -9.14 -27.23 25.47
N ASN A 100 -8.76 -27.82 26.61
CA ASN A 100 -7.37 -28.11 26.94
C ASN A 100 -6.68 -29.01 25.89
N GLU A 101 -7.41 -29.93 25.26
CA GLU A 101 -6.88 -30.78 24.17
C GLU A 101 -6.43 -29.95 22.95
N ARG A 102 -7.15 -28.88 22.62
CA ARG A 102 -6.80 -27.96 21.53
C ARG A 102 -5.58 -27.11 21.88
N LEU A 103 -5.47 -26.69 23.13
CA LEU A 103 -4.29 -25.97 23.61
C LEU A 103 -3.04 -26.84 23.54
N GLU A 104 -3.12 -28.11 23.94
CA GLU A 104 -2.02 -29.07 23.80
C GLU A 104 -1.66 -29.35 22.34
N GLU A 105 -2.65 -29.45 21.45
CA GLU A 105 -2.42 -29.61 20.02
C GLU A 105 -1.63 -28.41 19.44
N LEU A 106 -2.01 -27.20 19.83
CA LEU A 106 -1.34 -25.97 19.42
C LEU A 106 0.11 -25.90 19.95
N GLU A 107 0.34 -26.30 21.20
CA GLU A 107 1.69 -26.38 21.77
C GLU A 107 2.57 -27.39 21.03
N LYS A 108 2.02 -28.56 20.67
CA LYS A 108 2.75 -29.57 19.88
C LYS A 108 3.13 -29.08 18.48
N ARG A 109 2.48 -28.05 17.95
CA ARG A 109 2.80 -27.44 16.65
C ARG A 109 3.87 -26.35 16.74
N LEU A 110 4.21 -25.84 17.92
CA LEU A 110 5.25 -24.81 18.10
C LEU A 110 6.62 -25.18 17.49
N PRO A 111 7.12 -26.43 17.63
CA PRO A 111 8.40 -26.81 17.02
C PRO A 111 8.42 -26.66 15.49
N ASN A 112 7.28 -26.82 14.81
CA ASN A 112 7.17 -26.64 13.35
C ASN A 112 7.45 -25.20 12.89
N TYR A 113 7.37 -24.25 13.83
CA TYR A 113 7.63 -22.83 13.60
C TYR A 113 8.99 -22.38 14.16
N ASN A 114 9.91 -23.32 14.45
CA ASN A 114 11.20 -23.01 15.08
C ASN A 114 11.04 -22.40 16.50
N LEU A 115 10.00 -22.81 17.23
CA LEU A 115 9.70 -22.37 18.60
C LEU A 115 9.73 -23.53 19.63
N PRO A 116 10.75 -24.43 19.64
CA PRO A 116 10.73 -25.63 20.47
C PRO A 116 10.74 -25.37 21.98
N ASP A 117 11.33 -24.25 22.42
CA ASP A 117 11.45 -23.87 23.84
C ASP A 117 10.42 -22.82 24.27
N ALA A 118 9.45 -22.51 23.41
CA ALA A 118 8.44 -21.49 23.69
C ALA A 118 7.27 -22.11 24.44
N ARG A 119 6.75 -21.41 25.45
CA ARG A 119 5.49 -21.78 26.12
C ARG A 119 4.33 -20.96 25.58
N LEU A 120 3.18 -21.60 25.36
CA LEU A 120 1.97 -20.91 24.93
C LEU A 120 1.12 -20.55 26.16
N LEU A 121 0.82 -19.27 26.32
CA LEU A 121 -0.03 -18.78 27.40
C LEU A 121 -1.29 -18.16 26.78
N VAL A 122 -2.38 -18.90 26.80
CA VAL A 122 -3.66 -18.44 26.27
C VAL A 122 -4.49 -17.85 27.41
N ARG A 123 -4.77 -16.55 27.34
CA ARG A 123 -5.68 -15.85 28.25
C ARG A 123 -7.03 -15.70 27.56
N GLN A 124 -8.10 -16.16 28.18
CA GLN A 124 -9.44 -16.13 27.58
C GLN A 124 -10.30 -15.16 28.37
N GLY A 125 -10.95 -14.22 27.68
CA GLY A 125 -11.70 -13.10 28.28
C GLY A 125 -13.02 -13.47 28.96
N TYR A 126 -13.24 -14.74 29.28
CA TYR A 126 -14.40 -15.20 30.02
C TYR A 126 -14.00 -16.40 30.87
N ASN A 127 -13.52 -16.14 32.08
CA ASN A 127 -13.60 -17.08 33.20
C ASN A 127 -13.48 -16.29 34.51
N GLY A 128 -14.58 -16.27 35.26
CA GLY A 128 -14.52 -16.04 36.70
C GLY A 128 -13.73 -17.17 37.34
N GLU A 129 -13.14 -16.88 38.50
CA GLU A 129 -12.18 -17.74 39.22
C GLU A 129 -10.80 -17.82 38.57
N ASP A 130 -10.01 -16.75 38.75
CA ASP A 130 -8.78 -16.89 39.55
C ASP A 130 -8.20 -15.53 39.93
N THR A 131 -7.65 -15.50 41.14
CA THR A 131 -7.37 -14.33 41.97
C THR A 131 -6.12 -13.57 41.54
N LEU A 132 -6.25 -12.64 40.60
CA LEU A 132 -5.30 -11.52 40.43
C LEU A 132 -6.07 -10.23 40.12
N ASP A 133 -5.95 -9.24 41.01
CA ASP A 133 -6.50 -7.88 40.99
C ASP A 133 -7.49 -7.56 39.85
N MET A 134 -8.76 -7.91 40.06
CA MET A 134 -9.88 -7.57 39.16
C MET A 134 -9.91 -6.08 38.80
N ALA A 135 -9.51 -5.19 39.72
CA ALA A 135 -9.45 -3.75 39.46
C ALA A 135 -8.33 -3.36 38.47
N ALA A 136 -7.20 -4.06 38.48
CA ALA A 136 -6.11 -3.83 37.53
C ALA A 136 -6.44 -4.42 36.15
N ILE A 137 -7.06 -5.61 36.13
CA ILE A 137 -7.53 -6.26 34.90
C ILE A 137 -8.69 -5.46 34.27
N GLU A 138 -9.61 -4.93 35.05
CA GLU A 138 -10.72 -4.10 34.56
C GLU A 138 -10.21 -2.77 34.01
N LYS A 139 -9.31 -2.07 34.72
CA LYS A 139 -8.68 -0.84 34.22
C LYS A 139 -7.85 -1.10 32.95
N MET A 140 -7.11 -2.19 32.90
CA MET A 140 -6.34 -2.60 31.72
C MET A 140 -7.28 -2.97 30.56
N ASN A 141 -8.38 -3.69 30.82
CA ASN A 141 -9.40 -4.01 29.82
C ASN A 141 -10.08 -2.74 29.29
N LEU A 142 -10.39 -1.76 30.15
CA LEU A 142 -10.96 -0.47 29.73
C LEU A 142 -9.98 0.33 28.87
N GLN A 143 -8.72 0.43 29.29
CA GLN A 143 -7.67 1.14 28.54
C GLN A 143 -7.33 0.44 27.21
N MET A 144 -7.35 -0.91 27.18
CA MET A 144 -7.17 -1.68 25.95
C MET A 144 -8.37 -1.55 25.03
N ARG A 145 -9.61 -1.59 25.55
CA ARG A 145 -10.82 -1.35 24.76
C ARG A 145 -10.78 0.03 24.10
N SER A 146 -10.37 1.08 24.82
CA SER A 146 -10.27 2.42 24.23
C SER A 146 -9.19 2.49 23.15
N GLY A 147 -8.01 1.92 23.38
CA GLY A 147 -6.92 1.92 22.38
C GLY A 147 -7.27 1.12 21.12
N ILE A 148 -7.89 -0.06 21.27
CA ILE A 148 -8.32 -0.89 20.15
C ILE A 148 -9.43 -0.23 19.35
N ILE A 149 -10.41 0.38 20.03
CA ILE A 149 -11.48 1.13 19.37
C ILE A 149 -10.90 2.32 18.60
N GLU A 150 -9.96 3.05 19.20
CA GLU A 150 -9.27 4.16 18.54
C GLU A 150 -8.49 3.71 17.30
N ASP A 151 -7.76 2.59 17.38
CA ASP A 151 -7.04 2.01 16.24
C ASP A 151 -7.99 1.53 15.14
N LEU A 152 -9.12 0.93 15.50
CA LEU A 152 -10.17 0.54 14.54
C LEU A 152 -10.80 1.76 13.88
N TYR A 153 -11.07 2.84 14.61
CA TYR A 153 -11.57 4.09 14.06
C TYR A 153 -10.56 4.72 13.11
N LYS A 154 -9.29 4.83 13.50
CA LYS A 154 -8.21 5.36 12.65
C LYS A 154 -8.08 4.55 11.37
N LYS A 155 -8.06 3.22 11.46
CA LYS A 155 -7.95 2.34 10.30
C LYS A 155 -9.17 2.43 9.39
N ASN A 156 -10.37 2.52 9.96
CA ASN A 156 -11.58 2.75 9.18
C ASN A 156 -11.55 4.12 8.49
N GLU A 157 -11.12 5.18 9.18
CA GLU A 157 -10.97 6.51 8.59
C GLU A 157 -9.95 6.51 7.44
N GLU A 158 -8.82 5.83 7.58
CA GLU A 158 -7.83 5.66 6.50
C GLU A 158 -8.42 4.92 5.29
N ILE A 159 -9.15 3.82 5.52
CA ILE A 159 -9.81 3.07 4.46
C ILE A 159 -10.88 3.93 3.77
N MET A 160 -11.65 4.70 4.53
CA MET A 160 -12.66 5.61 3.99
C MET A 160 -12.02 6.70 3.14
N ARG A 161 -10.95 7.35 3.62
CA ARG A 161 -10.19 8.33 2.83
C ARG A 161 -9.65 7.73 1.54
N GLY A 162 -9.06 6.53 1.59
CA GLY A 162 -8.57 5.84 0.40
C GLY A 162 -9.68 5.54 -0.62
N LYS A 163 -10.88 5.18 -0.15
CA LYS A 163 -12.06 4.99 -1.00
C LYS A 163 -12.54 6.30 -1.61
N ASP A 164 -12.61 7.38 -0.83
CA ASP A 164 -13.03 8.70 -1.30
C ASP A 164 -12.07 9.25 -2.37
N ASP A 165 -10.77 9.03 -2.22
CA ASP A 165 -9.77 9.41 -3.23
C ASP A 165 -9.95 8.60 -4.52
N GLN A 166 -10.24 7.29 -4.42
CA GLN A 166 -10.53 6.46 -5.59
C GLN A 166 -11.84 6.88 -6.28
N ILE A 167 -12.88 7.22 -5.52
CA ILE A 167 -14.14 7.74 -6.07
C ILE A 167 -13.88 9.03 -6.84
N ARG A 168 -13.13 9.97 -6.25
CA ARG A 168 -12.78 11.23 -6.92
C ARG A 168 -12.02 11.00 -8.23
N LEU A 169 -11.04 10.10 -8.23
CA LEU A 169 -10.30 9.73 -9.45
C LEU A 169 -11.24 9.19 -10.54
N LEU A 170 -12.16 8.29 -10.17
CA LEU A 170 -13.12 7.70 -11.10
C LEU A 170 -14.12 8.73 -11.62
N GLU A 171 -14.61 9.63 -10.77
CA GLU A 171 -15.49 10.73 -11.17
C GLU A 171 -14.80 11.68 -12.16
N GLU A 172 -13.54 12.03 -11.91
CA GLU A 172 -12.74 12.83 -12.83
C GLU A 172 -12.54 12.12 -14.19
N GLU A 173 -12.29 10.81 -14.18
CA GLU A 173 -12.16 10.02 -15.40
C GLU A 173 -13.48 9.98 -16.19
N ILE A 174 -14.62 9.78 -15.51
CA ILE A 174 -15.96 9.81 -16.12
C ILE A 174 -16.24 11.19 -16.73
N LEU A 175 -15.93 12.27 -16.01
CA LEU A 175 -16.09 13.64 -16.52
C LEU A 175 -15.23 13.87 -17.76
N ARG A 176 -13.99 13.37 -17.76
CA ARG A 176 -13.08 13.46 -18.91
C ARG A 176 -13.58 12.64 -20.11
N MET A 177 -14.20 11.48 -19.88
CA MET A 177 -14.82 10.69 -20.94
C MET A 177 -16.04 11.41 -21.52
N ARG A 178 -16.96 11.88 -20.68
CA ARG A 178 -18.14 12.65 -21.12
C ARG A 178 -17.77 13.94 -21.84
N ALA A 179 -16.71 14.63 -21.42
CA ALA A 179 -16.22 15.84 -22.10
C ALA A 179 -15.72 15.57 -23.53
N ARG A 180 -15.41 14.31 -23.89
CA ARG A 180 -15.05 13.91 -25.25
C ARG A 180 -16.25 13.47 -26.10
N GLU A 181 -17.39 13.21 -25.47
CA GLU A 181 -18.62 12.88 -26.18
C GLU A 181 -19.17 14.14 -26.86
N VAL A 182 -19.61 13.98 -28.11
CA VAL A 182 -20.25 15.06 -28.85
C VAL A 182 -21.76 14.95 -28.60
N PRO A 183 -22.42 15.97 -28.03
CA PRO A 183 -23.85 15.91 -27.69
C PRO A 183 -24.70 16.12 -28.96
N ILE A 184 -24.79 15.10 -29.80
CA ILE A 184 -25.50 15.16 -31.09
C ILE A 184 -26.97 15.53 -30.94
N ALA A 185 -27.58 15.13 -29.82
CA ALA A 185 -28.95 15.49 -29.48
C ALA A 185 -29.18 17.01 -29.48
N ASP A 186 -28.19 17.80 -29.06
CA ASP A 186 -28.31 19.26 -28.93
C ASP A 186 -28.39 19.97 -30.29
N PHE A 187 -28.01 19.31 -31.38
CA PHE A 187 -27.97 19.92 -32.71
C PHE A 187 -28.55 19.03 -33.82
N ALA A 188 -29.24 17.95 -33.46
CA ALA A 188 -29.91 17.06 -34.40
C ALA A 188 -31.00 17.80 -35.21
N GLU A 189 -31.72 18.72 -34.56
CA GLU A 189 -32.73 19.55 -35.23
C GLU A 189 -32.09 20.54 -36.22
N GLU A 190 -30.94 21.12 -35.87
CA GLU A 190 -30.18 22.02 -36.76
C GLU A 190 -29.76 21.28 -38.05
N VAL A 191 -29.25 20.06 -37.91
CA VAL A 191 -28.82 19.21 -39.04
C VAL A 191 -30.00 18.92 -39.97
N LYS A 192 -31.17 18.63 -39.41
CA LYS A 192 -32.39 18.37 -40.18
C LYS A 192 -32.81 19.60 -41.00
N VAL A 193 -32.73 20.80 -40.42
CA VAL A 193 -33.03 22.06 -41.13
C VAL A 193 -32.02 22.34 -42.25
N ILE A 194 -30.74 22.04 -42.03
CA ILE A 194 -29.68 22.24 -43.02
C ILE A 194 -29.83 21.26 -44.19
N ASN A 195 -30.24 20.02 -43.90
CA ASN A 195 -30.40 18.99 -44.92
C ASN A 195 -31.45 17.93 -44.53
N ASP A 196 -32.65 18.06 -45.09
CA ASP A 196 -33.76 17.12 -44.93
C ASP A 196 -33.48 15.70 -45.48
N ASN A 197 -32.39 15.53 -46.24
CA ASN A 197 -31.97 14.24 -46.79
C ASN A 197 -31.24 13.37 -45.75
N ILE A 198 -30.81 13.91 -44.61
CA ILE A 198 -30.12 13.15 -43.55
C ILE A 198 -31.17 12.44 -42.68
N GLN A 199 -30.99 11.13 -42.46
CA GLN A 199 -31.84 10.32 -41.57
C GLN A 199 -31.18 10.04 -40.23
N GLU A 200 -29.89 9.70 -40.26
CA GLU A 200 -29.13 9.33 -39.07
C GLU A 200 -27.80 10.08 -39.09
N LEU A 201 -27.37 10.54 -37.92
CA LEU A 201 -26.07 11.18 -37.72
C LEU A 201 -25.48 10.66 -36.41
N SER A 202 -24.25 10.18 -36.46
CA SER A 202 -23.45 9.86 -35.29
C SER A 202 -22.09 10.54 -35.40
N VAL A 203 -21.54 10.98 -34.27
CA VAL A 203 -20.23 11.61 -34.17
C VAL A 203 -19.54 11.08 -32.93
N SER A 204 -18.37 10.47 -33.09
CA SER A 204 -17.59 9.94 -31.98
C SER A 204 -16.09 10.19 -32.15
N PRO A 205 -15.34 10.34 -31.06
CA PRO A 205 -13.89 10.34 -31.13
C PRO A 205 -13.39 8.94 -31.53
N ALA A 206 -12.49 8.89 -32.50
CA ALA A 206 -11.87 7.67 -32.99
C ALA A 206 -10.34 7.82 -32.97
N VAL A 207 -9.65 6.77 -32.55
CA VAL A 207 -8.19 6.67 -32.66
C VAL A 207 -7.88 6.01 -33.99
N LEU A 208 -7.18 6.74 -34.87
CA LEU A 208 -6.69 6.18 -36.11
C LEU A 208 -5.24 5.76 -35.91
N SER A 209 -4.96 4.47 -36.11
CA SER A 209 -3.60 3.95 -36.18
C SER A 209 -3.19 3.85 -37.65
N GLN A 210 -2.08 4.49 -38.00
CA GLN A 210 -1.41 4.24 -39.28
C GLN A 210 -0.59 2.95 -39.15
N VAL A 211 -1.09 1.88 -39.77
CA VAL A 211 -0.52 0.52 -39.68
C VAL A 211 0.95 0.49 -40.12
N ASP A 212 1.32 1.30 -41.11
CA ASP A 212 2.68 1.33 -41.67
C ASP A 212 3.69 2.16 -40.84
N SER A 213 3.23 3.11 -40.03
CA SER A 213 4.10 4.07 -39.33
C SER A 213 4.01 3.97 -37.80
N ALA A 214 3.15 3.10 -37.27
CA ALA A 214 2.84 2.97 -35.84
C ALA A 214 2.46 4.32 -35.17
N ARG A 215 2.00 5.29 -35.96
CA ARG A 215 1.52 6.58 -35.45
C ARG A 215 0.05 6.49 -35.12
N PHE A 216 -0.30 6.95 -33.93
CA PHE A 216 -1.68 7.10 -33.48
C PHE A 216 -2.06 8.58 -33.53
N ASP A 217 -3.18 8.89 -34.17
CA ASP A 217 -3.76 10.24 -34.13
C ASP A 217 -5.25 10.13 -33.81
N THR A 218 -5.76 11.08 -33.03
CA THR A 218 -7.16 11.16 -32.64
C THR A 218 -7.93 12.05 -33.61
N LEU A 219 -9.05 11.57 -34.13
CA LEU A 219 -9.95 12.33 -35.00
C LEU A 219 -11.40 12.10 -34.61
N HIS A 220 -12.30 12.99 -35.04
CA HIS A 220 -13.73 12.77 -34.91
C HIS A 220 -14.24 12.04 -36.15
N LEU A 221 -14.89 10.89 -35.94
CA LEU A 221 -15.56 10.14 -36.98
C LEU A 221 -17.04 10.54 -36.97
N ALA A 222 -17.50 11.11 -38.09
CA ALA A 222 -18.91 11.36 -38.32
C ALA A 222 -19.45 10.30 -39.27
N PHE A 223 -20.55 9.67 -38.88
CA PHE A 223 -21.33 8.75 -39.71
C PHE A 223 -22.66 9.41 -40.04
N ALA A 224 -23.02 9.47 -41.32
CA ALA A 224 -24.30 10.02 -41.75
C ALA A 224 -24.99 9.10 -42.78
N HIS A 225 -26.26 8.78 -42.52
CA HIS A 225 -27.12 8.03 -43.43
C HIS A 225 -28.08 8.97 -44.16
N PHE A 226 -28.17 8.83 -45.49
CA PHE A 226 -28.99 9.71 -46.33
C PHE A 226 -30.15 8.97 -47.01
N LYS A 227 -31.33 9.60 -47.13
CA LYS A 227 -32.51 9.03 -47.83
C LYS A 227 -32.21 8.76 -49.31
N ARG A 228 -31.42 9.63 -49.92
CA ARG A 228 -31.01 9.59 -51.32
C ARG A 228 -29.52 9.84 -51.38
N ARG A 229 -28.85 9.26 -52.39
CA ARG A 229 -27.42 9.43 -52.60
C ARG A 229 -27.03 10.93 -52.59
N PRO A 230 -26.21 11.38 -51.64
CA PRO A 230 -25.92 12.79 -51.47
C PRO A 230 -25.03 13.32 -52.59
N ARG A 231 -25.23 14.60 -52.94
CA ARG A 231 -24.35 15.31 -53.87
C ARG A 231 -23.04 15.70 -53.18
N LYS A 232 -21.95 15.85 -53.94
CA LYS A 232 -20.65 16.29 -53.39
C LYS A 232 -20.74 17.62 -52.61
N ALA A 233 -21.63 18.53 -53.05
CA ALA A 233 -21.86 19.79 -52.37
C ALA A 233 -22.51 19.60 -50.98
N GLU A 234 -23.48 18.69 -50.85
CA GLU A 234 -24.16 18.37 -49.58
C GLU A 234 -23.20 17.73 -48.57
N ILE A 235 -22.36 16.81 -49.05
CA ILE A 235 -21.30 16.18 -48.23
C ILE A 235 -20.32 17.24 -47.70
N LYS A 236 -19.89 18.18 -48.57
CA LYS A 236 -18.97 19.25 -48.20
C LYS A 236 -19.61 20.20 -47.17
N GLN A 237 -20.85 20.62 -47.41
CA GLN A 237 -21.57 21.52 -46.51
C GLN A 237 -21.76 20.90 -45.11
N LEU A 238 -22.14 19.62 -45.03
CA LEU A 238 -22.26 18.90 -43.76
C LEU A 238 -20.91 18.79 -43.05
N THR A 239 -19.85 18.48 -43.79
CA THR A 239 -18.49 18.37 -43.23
C THR A 239 -18.01 19.70 -42.65
N ASP A 240 -18.16 20.80 -43.40
CA ASP A 240 -17.72 22.12 -42.98
C ASP A 240 -18.54 22.61 -41.75
N TRP A 241 -19.85 22.36 -41.75
CA TRP A 241 -20.70 22.67 -40.60
C TRP A 241 -20.32 21.89 -39.34
N LEU A 242 -20.08 20.57 -39.46
CA LEU A 242 -19.66 19.73 -38.34
C LEU A 242 -18.32 20.18 -37.75
N LYS A 243 -17.36 20.57 -38.60
CA LYS A 243 -16.06 21.11 -38.15
C LYS A 243 -16.21 22.37 -37.30
N VAL A 244 -17.10 23.28 -37.71
CA VAL A 244 -17.39 24.51 -36.96
C VAL A 244 -18.07 24.19 -35.64
N ARG A 245 -19.06 23.31 -35.62
CA ARG A 245 -19.83 22.98 -34.40
C ARG A 245 -19.00 22.22 -33.37
N ILE A 246 -18.18 21.27 -33.81
CA ILE A 246 -17.32 20.44 -32.95
C ILE A 246 -15.98 21.14 -32.64
N LYS A 247 -15.71 22.30 -33.28
CA LYS A 247 -14.47 23.09 -33.14
C LYS A 247 -13.21 22.26 -33.41
N THR A 248 -13.25 21.44 -34.45
CA THR A 248 -12.13 20.56 -34.83
C THR A 248 -11.94 20.50 -36.33
N ASP A 249 -10.69 20.57 -36.78
CA ASP A 249 -10.35 20.38 -38.20
C ASP A 249 -10.19 18.90 -38.58
N LYS A 250 -9.96 18.04 -37.58
CA LYS A 250 -9.73 16.60 -37.74
C LYS A 250 -11.06 15.83 -37.67
N LEU A 251 -11.86 15.99 -38.72
CA LEU A 251 -13.13 15.28 -38.90
C LEU A 251 -13.08 14.40 -40.16
N ARG A 252 -13.52 13.15 -40.03
CA ARG A 252 -13.73 12.25 -41.17
C ARG A 252 -15.21 11.88 -41.26
N LEU A 253 -15.85 12.25 -42.37
CA LEU A 253 -17.23 11.90 -42.65
C LEU A 253 -17.29 10.60 -43.46
N VAL A 254 -18.04 9.62 -42.94
CA VAL A 254 -18.41 8.37 -43.61
C VAL A 254 -19.88 8.43 -43.95
N VAL A 255 -20.19 8.12 -45.21
CA VAL A 255 -21.52 8.28 -45.80
C VAL A 255 -22.02 6.93 -46.28
N ASN A 256 -23.27 6.61 -45.96
CA ASN A 256 -23.99 5.44 -46.47
C ASN A 256 -25.29 5.87 -47.16
#